data_AF-A0A975J8V2-F1
#
_entry.id   AF-A0A975J8V2-F1
#
_cell.length_a   1.000
_cell.length_b   1.000
_cell.length_c   1.000
_cell.angle_alpha   90.00
_cell.angle_beta   90.00
_cell.angle_gamma   90.00
#
_symmetry.space_group_name_H-M   'P 1'
#
loop_
_entity.id
_entity.type
_entity.pdbx_description
1 polymer ?
#
loop_
_entity_poly.entity_id
_entity_poly.type
_entity_poly.pdbx_seq_one_letter_code
_entity_poly.pdbx_strand_id
1 'polypeptide(L)'
;MSKVISLNEYITQKKKKKYSDQSITHPIWFHEINDGIKALALRDKDLIYNNIKYNYYDEYLYFVNINHIAMDEYTFEDYLRDNINLEQPFDVVHGVEFSKGYDLNRLSENDWENIADIIVRISITIILFGEDSSIEPNKLADEYDWDSIGFDYTF
;
A
#
# COMPACT_ATOMS: atom_id res chain seq x y z
N MET A 1 -38.43 33.96 16.74
CA MET A 1 -38.38 32.91 17.78
C MET A 1 -37.37 31.87 17.33
N SER A 2 -36.14 31.91 17.87
CA SER A 2 -35.10 30.94 17.57
C SER A 2 -35.41 29.62 18.28
N LYS A 3 -35.63 28.54 17.52
CA LYS A 3 -35.76 27.19 18.07
C LYS A 3 -34.39 26.79 18.61
N VAL A 4 -34.26 26.67 19.92
CA VAL A 4 -33.08 26.12 20.59
C VAL A 4 -33.12 24.62 20.37
N ILE A 5 -32.30 24.13 19.43
CA ILE A 5 -32.11 22.70 19.19
C ILE A 5 -31.17 22.19 20.27
N SER A 6 -31.56 21.14 21.00
CA SER A 6 -30.72 20.58 22.06
C SER A 6 -29.42 20.03 21.46
N LEU A 7 -28.31 20.10 22.21
CA LEU A 7 -27.00 19.64 21.74
C LEU A 7 -27.04 18.17 21.26
N ASN A 8 -27.90 17.36 21.89
CA ASN A 8 -28.13 15.97 21.50
C ASN A 8 -28.88 15.84 20.17
N GLU A 9 -29.86 16.69 19.88
CA GLU A 9 -30.50 16.72 18.57
C GLU A 9 -29.55 17.22 17.47
N TYR A 10 -28.66 18.18 17.79
CA TYR A 10 -27.61 18.61 16.87
C TYR A 10 -26.61 17.48 16.57
N ILE A 11 -26.16 16.73 17.57
CA ILE A 11 -25.26 15.58 17.39
C ILE A 11 -25.94 14.48 16.57
N THR A 12 -27.21 14.19 16.84
CA THR A 12 -27.96 13.14 16.15
C THR A 12 -28.26 13.53 14.69
N GLN A 13 -28.58 14.80 14.42
CA GLN A 13 -28.75 15.31 13.05
C GLN A 13 -27.42 15.40 12.30
N LYS A 14 -26.31 15.74 12.96
CA LYS A 14 -24.96 15.77 12.35
C LYS A 14 -24.47 14.37 12.01
N LYS A 15 -24.78 13.36 12.83
CA LYS A 15 -24.51 11.94 12.52
C LYS A 15 -25.37 11.44 11.37
N LYS A 16 -26.64 11.84 11.27
CA LYS A 16 -27.51 11.50 10.12
C LYS A 16 -27.12 12.23 8.82
N LYS A 17 -26.58 13.46 8.89
CA LYS A 17 -26.11 14.22 7.71
C LYS A 17 -24.72 13.83 7.20
N LYS A 18 -23.90 13.12 7.97
CA LYS A 18 -22.60 12.62 7.49
C LYS A 18 -22.69 11.35 6.64
N TYR A 19 -23.86 10.70 6.62
CA TYR A 19 -24.12 9.50 5.81
C TYR A 19 -25.13 9.75 4.67
N SER A 20 -25.59 10.99 4.48
CA SER A 20 -26.49 11.34 3.38
C SER A 20 -25.76 12.19 2.35
N ASP A 21 -25.53 11.60 1.18
CA ASP A 21 -25.40 12.29 -0.11
C ASP A 21 -24.17 13.18 -0.32
N GLN A 22 -22.97 12.60 -0.22
CA GLN A 22 -21.96 12.95 -1.22
C GLN A 22 -22.17 12.02 -2.40
N SER A 23 -22.87 12.54 -3.41
CA SER A 23 -22.96 11.93 -4.73
C SER A 23 -21.57 11.48 -5.18
N ILE A 24 -21.46 10.19 -5.50
CA ILE A 24 -20.30 9.57 -6.15
C ILE A 24 -20.00 10.40 -7.39
N THR A 25 -19.04 11.31 -7.27
CA THR A 25 -18.64 12.23 -8.33
C THR A 25 -17.31 11.72 -8.86
N HIS A 26 -17.46 10.78 -9.79
CA HIS A 26 -16.43 10.11 -10.61
C HIS A 26 -15.57 9.10 -9.84
N PRO A 27 -15.46 7.84 -10.34
CA PRO A 27 -14.49 6.88 -9.83
C PRO A 27 -13.08 7.44 -10.06
N ILE A 28 -12.17 7.18 -9.11
CA ILE A 28 -10.74 7.42 -9.32
C ILE A 28 -10.26 6.34 -10.28
N TRP A 29 -9.63 6.72 -11.38
CA TRP A 29 -9.08 5.73 -12.29
C TRP A 29 -7.66 5.35 -11.87
N PHE A 30 -7.32 4.07 -11.91
CA PHE A 30 -6.00 3.62 -11.47
C PHE A 30 -4.86 4.30 -12.25
N HIS A 31 -5.06 4.57 -13.54
CA HIS A 31 -4.07 5.27 -14.37
C HIS A 31 -3.74 6.69 -13.86
N GLU A 32 -4.66 7.35 -13.16
CA GLU A 32 -4.46 8.69 -12.59
C GLU A 32 -3.51 8.69 -11.39
N ILE A 33 -3.41 7.55 -10.68
CA ILE A 33 -2.57 7.39 -9.49
C ILE A 33 -1.30 6.57 -9.74
N ASN A 34 -1.21 5.86 -10.87
CA ASN A 34 -0.10 4.99 -11.27
C ASN A 34 1.28 5.68 -11.12
N ASP A 35 1.44 6.88 -11.68
CA ASP A 35 2.71 7.62 -11.61
C ASP A 35 3.04 8.07 -10.18
N GLY A 36 2.01 8.42 -9.40
CA GLY A 36 2.16 8.75 -7.98
C GLY A 36 2.65 7.56 -7.17
N ILE A 37 2.10 6.37 -7.42
CA ILE A 37 2.52 5.11 -6.80
C ILE A 37 4.00 4.83 -7.10
N LYS A 38 4.41 4.91 -8.37
CA LYS A 38 5.83 4.72 -8.75
C LYS A 38 6.75 5.72 -8.07
N ALA A 39 6.37 7.00 -8.06
CA ALA A 39 7.19 8.06 -7.49
C ALA A 39 7.38 7.87 -5.98
N LEU A 40 6.32 7.46 -5.27
CA LEU A 40 6.38 7.11 -3.84
C LEU A 40 7.29 5.90 -3.61
N ALA A 41 7.10 4.83 -4.39
CA ALA A 41 7.90 3.62 -4.28
C ALA A 41 9.40 3.89 -4.50
N LEU A 42 9.76 4.76 -5.45
CA LEU A 42 11.15 5.14 -5.70
C LEU A 42 11.71 6.04 -4.58
N ARG A 43 10.93 7.03 -4.13
CA ARG A 43 11.35 8.01 -3.12
C ARG A 43 11.59 7.35 -1.76
N ASP A 44 10.71 6.43 -1.36
CA ASP A 44 10.68 5.88 -0.01
C ASP A 44 11.27 4.45 0.07
N LYS A 45 11.90 3.95 -1.01
CA LYS A 45 12.39 2.56 -1.10
C LYS A 45 13.29 2.14 0.06
N ASP A 46 14.23 2.99 0.46
CA ASP A 46 15.19 2.66 1.53
C ASP A 46 14.51 2.61 2.90
N LEU A 47 13.52 3.48 3.14
CA LEU A 47 12.72 3.46 4.36
C LEU A 47 11.88 2.18 4.43
N ILE A 48 11.22 1.85 3.33
CA ILE A 48 10.41 0.62 3.21
C ILE A 48 11.28 -0.61 3.45
N TYR A 49 12.45 -0.71 2.82
CA TYR A 49 13.36 -1.83 3.03
C TYR A 49 13.86 -1.96 4.47
N ASN A 50 14.16 -0.84 5.14
CA ASN A 50 14.56 -0.88 6.54
C ASN A 50 13.42 -1.37 7.45
N ASN A 51 12.17 -1.01 7.16
CA ASN A 51 11.01 -1.52 7.90
C ASN A 51 10.83 -3.03 7.69
N ILE A 52 10.96 -3.49 6.45
CA ILE A 52 10.89 -4.93 6.12
C ILE A 52 12.01 -5.68 6.82
N LYS A 53 13.23 -5.16 6.73
CA LYS A 53 14.37 -5.72 7.45
C LYS A 53 14.07 -5.81 8.92
N TYR A 54 13.60 -4.73 9.56
CA TYR A 54 13.26 -4.74 10.97
C TYR A 54 12.24 -5.83 11.35
N ASN A 55 11.21 -6.05 10.54
CA ASN A 55 10.16 -7.03 10.83
C ASN A 55 10.57 -8.49 10.55
N TYR A 56 11.41 -8.74 9.54
CA TYR A 56 11.77 -10.08 9.08
C TYR A 56 13.19 -10.50 9.47
N TYR A 57 13.94 -9.65 10.17
CA TYR A 57 15.34 -9.95 10.49
C TYR A 57 15.48 -11.20 11.34
N ASP A 58 14.61 -11.38 12.33
CA ASP A 58 14.66 -12.53 13.22
C ASP A 58 14.36 -13.85 12.48
N GLU A 59 13.42 -13.82 11.52
CA GLU A 59 13.12 -14.95 10.64
C GLU A 59 14.32 -15.29 9.75
N TYR A 60 14.96 -14.28 9.18
CA TYR A 60 16.20 -14.43 8.42
C TYR A 60 17.32 -15.04 9.28
N LEU A 61 17.55 -14.53 10.50
CA LEU A 61 18.57 -15.07 11.40
C LEU A 61 18.27 -16.52 11.77
N TYR A 62 17.00 -16.86 12.00
CA TYR A 62 16.57 -18.22 12.26
C TYR A 62 16.85 -19.14 11.07
N PHE A 63 16.52 -18.70 9.85
CA PHE A 63 16.77 -19.42 8.61
C PHE A 63 18.26 -19.71 8.40
N VAL A 64 19.12 -18.70 8.53
CA VAL A 64 20.58 -18.82 8.38
C VAL A 64 21.15 -19.81 9.40
N ASN A 65 20.72 -19.72 10.66
CA ASN A 65 21.20 -20.59 11.73
C ASN A 65 20.81 -22.06 11.52
N ILE A 66 19.57 -22.33 11.07
CA ILE A 66 19.10 -23.70 10.83
C ILE A 66 19.80 -24.34 9.64
N ASN A 67 20.02 -23.57 8.59
CA ASN A 67 20.67 -24.06 7.37
C ASN A 67 22.20 -24.06 7.47
N HIS A 68 22.77 -23.63 8.60
CA HIS A 68 24.22 -23.51 8.82
C HIS A 68 24.92 -22.67 7.75
N ILE A 69 24.27 -21.60 7.30
CA ILE A 69 24.80 -20.70 6.27
C ILE A 69 25.63 -19.60 6.96
N ALA A 70 26.74 -19.20 6.36
CA ALA A 70 27.51 -18.07 6.85
C ALA A 70 26.88 -16.74 6.41
N MET A 71 26.76 -15.77 7.32
CA MET A 71 26.06 -14.49 7.04
C MET A 71 26.76 -13.61 6.00
N ASP A 72 28.05 -13.86 5.74
CA ASP A 72 28.83 -13.22 4.69
C ASP A 72 28.59 -13.85 3.31
N GLU A 73 28.06 -15.07 3.26
CA GLU A 73 27.74 -15.80 2.02
C GLU A 73 26.27 -15.65 1.60
N TYR A 74 25.37 -15.32 2.53
CA TYR A 74 23.94 -15.20 2.28
C TYR A 74 23.37 -13.98 2.99
N THR A 75 23.06 -12.95 2.21
CA THR A 75 22.59 -11.67 2.73
C THR A 75 21.08 -11.69 2.97
N PHE A 76 20.59 -10.68 3.67
CA PHE A 76 19.14 -10.49 3.82
C PHE A 76 18.44 -10.28 2.45
N GLU A 77 19.11 -9.68 1.48
CA GLU A 77 18.55 -9.53 0.13
C GLU A 77 18.40 -10.88 -0.57
N ASP A 78 19.34 -11.80 -0.38
CA ASP A 78 19.24 -13.17 -0.91
C ASP A 78 18.07 -13.92 -0.26
N TYR A 79 17.88 -13.76 1.06
CA TYR A 79 16.70 -14.28 1.75
C TYR A 79 15.39 -13.77 1.16
N LEU A 80 15.28 -12.46 0.90
CA LEU A 80 14.08 -11.89 0.29
C LEU A 80 13.84 -12.43 -1.12
N ARG A 81 14.89 -12.54 -1.95
CA ARG A 81 14.77 -13.09 -3.32
C ARG A 81 14.24 -14.51 -3.33
N ASP A 82 14.66 -15.34 -2.38
CA ASP A 82 14.33 -16.76 -2.36
C ASP A 82 12.99 -17.06 -1.66
N ASN A 83 12.56 -16.20 -0.71
CA ASN A 83 11.45 -16.52 0.19
C ASN A 83 10.25 -15.58 0.08
N ILE A 84 10.40 -14.38 -0.50
CA ILE A 84 9.26 -13.48 -0.71
C ILE A 84 8.81 -13.55 -2.16
N ASN A 85 7.56 -13.96 -2.36
CA ASN A 85 6.94 -13.92 -3.68
C ASN A 85 6.48 -12.49 -4.01
N LEU A 86 7.29 -11.75 -4.75
CA LEU A 86 6.93 -10.40 -5.22
C LEU A 86 5.90 -10.43 -6.37
N GLU A 87 5.54 -11.59 -6.92
CA GLU A 87 4.53 -11.76 -7.97
C GLU A 87 3.11 -11.96 -7.41
N GLN A 88 2.94 -11.99 -6.09
CA GLN A 88 1.63 -12.07 -5.45
C GLN A 88 1.54 -11.09 -4.27
N PRO A 89 0.33 -10.69 -3.85
CA PRO A 89 0.16 -9.93 -2.61
C PRO A 89 0.74 -10.71 -1.42
N PHE A 90 1.47 -10.04 -0.54
CA PHE A 90 2.04 -10.65 0.66
C PHE A 90 1.82 -9.79 1.90
N ASP A 91 1.65 -10.45 3.03
CA ASP A 91 1.42 -9.78 4.31
C ASP A 91 2.73 -9.22 4.86
N VAL A 92 3.12 -8.01 4.47
CA VAL A 92 4.15 -7.23 5.16
C VAL A 92 3.47 -6.16 6.00
N VAL A 93 3.88 -6.01 7.26
CA VAL A 93 3.49 -4.85 8.07
C VAL A 93 4.21 -3.63 7.51
N HIS A 94 3.58 -2.97 6.54
CA HIS A 94 4.22 -1.97 5.69
C HIS A 94 4.76 -0.78 6.50
N GLY A 95 4.11 -0.41 7.62
CA GLY A 95 4.47 0.76 8.42
C GLY A 95 4.46 2.07 7.62
N VAL A 96 3.88 2.05 6.40
CA VAL A 96 3.82 3.18 5.49
C VAL A 96 2.58 3.99 5.85
N GLU A 97 2.79 5.09 6.56
CA GLU A 97 1.74 6.07 6.80
C GLU A 97 1.65 7.00 5.59
N PHE A 98 0.66 6.78 4.72
CA PHE A 98 0.34 7.75 3.68
C PHE A 98 -0.29 8.98 4.32
N SER A 99 0.32 10.15 4.07
CA SER A 99 -0.29 11.42 4.45
C SER A 99 -1.61 11.53 3.68
N LYS A 100 -2.73 11.44 4.40
CA LYS A 100 -4.08 11.58 3.84
C LYS A 100 -4.21 12.95 3.16
N GLY A 101 -3.89 13.00 1.86
CA GLY A 101 -4.17 14.15 1.01
C GLY A 101 -5.67 14.37 0.96
N TYR A 102 -6.11 15.63 1.00
CA TYR A 102 -7.53 15.99 1.07
C TYR A 102 -8.37 15.44 -0.09
N ASP A 103 -7.75 15.05 -1.21
CA ASP A 103 -8.40 14.45 -2.39
C ASP A 103 -8.56 12.92 -2.34
N LEU A 104 -7.87 12.22 -1.43
CA LEU A 104 -7.90 10.75 -1.30
C LEU A 104 -8.82 10.23 -0.18
N ASN A 105 -9.63 11.11 0.42
CA ASN A 105 -10.70 10.73 1.37
C ASN A 105 -11.79 9.82 0.74
N ARG A 106 -11.65 9.49 -0.54
CA ARG A 106 -12.56 8.66 -1.32
C ARG A 106 -12.11 7.20 -1.41
N LEU A 107 -10.84 6.91 -1.12
CA LEU A 107 -10.33 5.54 -1.08
C LEU A 107 -10.80 4.85 0.20
N SER A 108 -11.26 3.62 0.06
CA SER A 108 -11.52 2.75 1.20
C SER A 108 -10.22 2.38 1.92
N GLU A 109 -10.32 1.81 3.12
CA GLU A 109 -9.13 1.27 3.81
C GLU A 109 -8.51 0.12 3.00
N ASN A 110 -9.32 -0.73 2.35
CA ASN A 110 -8.86 -1.80 1.47
C ASN A 110 -8.09 -1.28 0.24
N ASP A 111 -8.60 -0.23 -0.42
CA ASP A 111 -7.90 0.39 -1.56
C ASP A 111 -6.53 0.95 -1.12
N TRP A 112 -6.44 1.50 0.09
CA TRP A 112 -5.19 1.98 0.66
C TRP A 112 -4.21 0.87 0.97
N GLU A 113 -4.69 -0.27 1.50
CA GLU A 113 -3.88 -1.46 1.74
C GLU A 113 -3.31 -2.02 0.44
N ASN A 114 -4.13 -2.12 -0.60
CA ASN A 114 -3.69 -2.55 -1.94
C ASN A 114 -2.61 -1.62 -2.51
N ILE A 115 -2.82 -0.30 -2.42
CA ILE A 115 -1.83 0.69 -2.86
C ILE A 115 -0.53 0.57 -2.06
N ALA A 116 -0.63 0.36 -0.75
CA ALA A 116 0.52 0.16 0.13
C ALA A 116 1.36 -1.03 -0.31
N ASP A 117 0.71 -2.16 -0.56
CA ASP A 117 1.38 -3.38 -0.98
C ASP A 117 2.03 -3.23 -2.35
N ILE A 118 1.34 -2.63 -3.33
CA ILE A 118 1.92 -2.31 -4.65
C ILE A 118 3.19 -1.45 -4.52
N ILE A 119 3.16 -0.42 -3.66
CA ILE A 119 4.32 0.44 -3.41
C ILE A 119 5.48 -0.38 -2.85
N VAL A 120 5.20 -1.23 -1.86
CA VAL A 120 6.21 -2.09 -1.23
C VAL A 120 6.81 -3.08 -2.22
N ARG A 121 6.00 -3.75 -3.03
CA ARG A 121 6.43 -4.69 -4.07
C ARG A 121 7.37 -4.03 -5.07
N ILE A 122 7.02 -2.82 -5.53
CA ILE A 122 7.86 -2.05 -6.45
C ILE A 122 9.17 -1.65 -5.78
N SER A 123 9.13 -1.15 -4.54
CA SER A 123 10.34 -0.76 -3.79
C SER A 123 11.29 -1.93 -3.60
N ILE A 124 10.80 -3.10 -3.16
CA ILE A 124 11.64 -4.29 -2.98
C ILE A 124 12.21 -4.75 -4.32
N THR A 125 11.39 -4.77 -5.37
CA THR A 125 11.85 -5.16 -6.71
C THR A 125 13.00 -4.29 -7.17
N ILE A 126 12.90 -2.96 -7.00
CA ILE A 126 13.97 -2.03 -7.37
C ILE A 126 15.25 -2.31 -6.58
N ILE A 127 15.14 -2.63 -5.29
CA ILE A 127 16.30 -2.92 -4.43
C ILE A 127 16.96 -4.24 -4.82
N LEU A 128 16.17 -5.29 -5.05
CA LEU A 128 16.70 -6.63 -5.32
C LEU A 128 17.18 -6.81 -6.77
N PHE A 129 16.59 -6.10 -7.74
CA PHE A 129 16.82 -6.34 -9.17
C PHE A 129 17.25 -5.10 -9.97
N GLY A 130 17.37 -3.94 -9.32
CA GLY A 130 17.75 -2.67 -9.95
C GLY A 130 16.57 -1.89 -10.57
N GLU A 131 16.81 -0.62 -10.90
CA GLU A 131 15.77 0.31 -11.38
C GLU A 131 15.18 -0.08 -12.74
N ASP A 132 15.97 -0.73 -13.60
CA ASP A 132 15.54 -1.23 -14.92
C ASP A 132 14.55 -2.41 -14.81
N SER A 133 14.42 -3.02 -13.63
CA SER A 133 13.55 -4.17 -13.36
C SER A 133 12.22 -3.78 -12.71
N SER A 134 11.88 -2.49 -12.67
CA SER A 134 10.68 -2.01 -11.95
C SER A 134 9.39 -2.59 -12.54
N ILE A 135 8.56 -3.17 -11.67
CA ILE A 135 7.23 -3.66 -12.03
C ILE A 135 6.30 -2.45 -12.19
N GLU A 136 5.52 -2.46 -13.26
CA GLU A 136 4.49 -1.46 -13.52
C GLU A 136 3.32 -1.63 -12.53
N PRO A 137 2.90 -0.60 -11.76
CA PRO A 137 1.78 -0.70 -10.83
C PRO A 137 0.50 -1.20 -11.50
N ASN A 138 0.24 -0.80 -12.75
CA ASN A 138 -0.90 -1.29 -13.53
C ASN A 138 -0.93 -2.82 -13.66
N LYS A 139 0.24 -3.49 -13.76
CA LYS A 139 0.31 -4.95 -13.84
C LYS A 139 -0.05 -5.61 -12.52
N LEU A 140 0.32 -4.97 -11.40
CA LEU A 140 0.02 -5.46 -10.06
C LEU A 140 -1.44 -5.19 -9.69
N ALA A 141 -2.01 -4.09 -10.17
CA ALA A 141 -3.36 -3.66 -9.83
C ALA A 141 -4.43 -4.70 -10.17
N ASP A 142 -4.21 -5.50 -11.22
CA ASP A 142 -5.10 -6.59 -11.64
C ASP A 142 -5.15 -7.76 -10.61
N GLU A 143 -4.20 -7.82 -9.67
CA GLU A 143 -4.14 -8.86 -8.63
C GLU A 143 -4.99 -8.54 -7.38
N TYR A 144 -5.57 -7.33 -7.30
CA TYR A 144 -6.30 -6.86 -6.12
C TYR A 144 -7.77 -6.59 -6.42
N ASP A 145 -8.61 -6.82 -5.42
CA ASP A 145 -9.99 -6.39 -5.43
C ASP A 145 -10.10 -4.94 -4.94
N TRP A 146 -10.70 -4.07 -5.77
CA TRP A 146 -10.83 -2.64 -5.51
C TRP A 146 -12.27 -2.27 -5.16
N ASP A 147 -12.43 -1.47 -4.11
CA ASP A 147 -13.74 -0.99 -3.66
C ASP A 147 -14.17 0.27 -4.41
N SER A 148 -13.20 1.16 -4.69
CA SER A 148 -13.48 2.53 -5.15
C SER A 148 -12.71 2.94 -6.42
N ILE A 149 -11.77 2.11 -6.88
CA ILE A 149 -10.90 2.41 -8.01
C ILE A 149 -11.43 1.74 -9.29
N GLY A 150 -11.49 2.52 -10.38
CA GLY A 150 -11.89 2.04 -11.71
C GLY A 150 -10.70 1.74 -12.62
N PHE A 151 -10.93 0.86 -13.60
CA PHE A 151 -9.97 0.48 -14.65
C PHE A 151 -10.57 0.73 -16.03
N ASP A 152 -9.83 1.43 -16.89
CA ASP A 152 -10.18 1.54 -18.31
C ASP A 152 -9.86 0.21 -19.00
N TYR A 153 -10.84 -0.69 -19.09
CA TYR A 153 -10.70 -1.90 -19.91
C TYR A 153 -10.77 -1.53 -21.39
N THR A 154 -9.64 -1.24 -22.01
CA THR A 154 -9.52 -1.25 -23.47
C THR A 154 -9.30 -2.68 -23.94
N PHE A 155 -10.39 -3.34 -24.35
CA PHE A 155 -10.36 -4.58 -25.14
C PHE A 155 -9.82 -4.34 -26.55
#